data_AF-A0A533RUP4-F1
#
_entry.id   AF-A0A533RUP4-F1
#
_cell.length_a   1.000
_cell.length_b   1.000
_cell.length_c   1.000
_cell.angle_alpha   90.00
_cell.angle_beta   90.00
_cell.angle_gamma   90.00
#
_symmetry.space_group_name_H-M   'P 1'
#
loop_
_entity.id
_entity.type
_entity.pdbx_description
1 polymer ?
#
loop_
_entity_poly.entity_id
_entity_poly.type
_entity_poly.pdbx_seq_one_letter_code
_entity_poly.pdbx_strand_id
1 'polypeptide(L)'
;MTAEDKDKPRWEPPPWEADAFDALKKRREDEEADAEIAEAIGRLEGPQEPRPATPVATPAPPAAADGEPAPETAAPPAAEAPAPPALDDRHVEAMLIDLKIEEPDATRGAWLFGAVTSIATGMFGMVLVIWGLVAFKETGTVAAGALGATILILFGSAFFALAVYMFRKALKFRGSQLK
;
A
#
# COMPACT_ATOMS: atom_id res chain seq x y z
N MET A 1 -24.51 16.01 46.94
CA MET A 1 -23.74 16.22 45.70
C MET A 1 -22.69 15.12 45.68
N THR A 2 -23.17 13.89 45.46
CA THR A 2 -23.30 13.16 44.17
C THR A 2 -21.99 12.46 43.86
N ALA A 3 -22.05 11.13 44.01
CA ALA A 3 -21.05 10.19 43.54
C ALA A 3 -20.84 10.42 42.05
N GLU A 4 -19.81 11.17 41.71
CA GLU A 4 -19.45 11.49 40.33
C GLU A 4 -18.67 10.35 39.70
N ASP A 5 -19.13 10.02 38.50
CA ASP A 5 -18.48 9.28 37.43
C ASP A 5 -18.02 7.86 37.76
N LYS A 6 -19.01 6.96 37.77
CA LYS A 6 -18.82 5.56 37.37
C LYS A 6 -18.08 5.50 36.03
N ASP A 7 -17.03 4.68 36.01
CA ASP A 7 -16.25 4.24 34.85
C ASP A 7 -17.09 4.18 33.57
N LYS A 8 -16.90 5.18 32.70
CA LYS A 8 -17.37 5.10 31.31
C LYS A 8 -16.54 4.00 30.65
N PRO A 9 -17.16 2.99 30.00
CA PRO A 9 -16.42 1.95 29.33
C PRO A 9 -15.48 2.59 28.31
N ARG A 10 -14.17 2.46 28.53
CA ARG A 10 -13.17 2.83 27.54
C ARG A 10 -13.46 1.97 26.33
N TRP A 11 -13.96 2.60 25.27
CA TRP A 11 -14.19 1.94 24.00
C TRP A 11 -12.81 1.57 23.45
N GLU A 12 -12.38 0.35 23.74
CA GLU A 12 -11.26 -0.25 23.04
C GLU A 12 -11.82 -0.77 21.71
N PRO A 13 -11.25 -0.35 20.57
CA PRO A 13 -11.67 -0.88 19.29
C PRO A 13 -11.54 -2.40 19.34
N PRO A 14 -12.50 -3.12 18.77
CA PRO A 14 -12.37 -4.56 18.67
C PRO A 14 -11.07 -4.93 17.92
N PRO A 15 -10.47 -6.10 18.19
CA PRO A 15 -9.12 -6.41 17.72
C PRO A 15 -8.96 -6.44 16.19
N TRP A 16 -10.05 -6.52 15.44
CA TRP A 16 -10.05 -6.41 13.97
C TRP A 16 -10.10 -4.95 13.44
N GLU A 17 -10.39 -3.97 14.31
CA GLU A 17 -10.44 -2.53 13.98
C GLU A 17 -9.19 -1.77 14.47
N ALA A 18 -8.30 -2.42 15.24
CA ALA A 18 -7.05 -1.82 15.68
C ALA A 18 -6.19 -1.34 14.49
N ASP A 19 -6.07 -2.18 13.45
CA ASP A 19 -5.31 -1.84 12.23
C ASP A 19 -5.91 -0.66 11.46
N ALA A 20 -7.25 -0.52 11.46
CA ALA A 20 -7.95 0.57 10.79
C ALA A 20 -7.79 1.89 11.56
N PHE A 21 -7.82 1.85 12.90
CA PHE A 21 -7.57 3.01 13.74
C PHE A 21 -6.11 3.48 13.68
N ASP A 22 -5.14 2.56 13.67
CA ASP A 22 -3.73 2.91 13.51
C ASP A 22 -3.46 3.52 12.13
N ALA A 23 -4.10 2.99 11.07
CA ALA A 23 -4.02 3.58 9.73
C ALA A 23 -4.61 5.00 9.68
N LEU A 24 -5.76 5.23 10.33
CA LEU A 24 -6.40 6.55 10.40
C LEU A 24 -5.59 7.54 11.26
N LYS A 25 -5.00 7.08 12.36
CA LYS A 25 -4.16 7.90 13.23
C LYS A 25 -2.89 8.33 12.50
N LYS A 26 -2.22 7.40 11.85
CA LYS A 26 -1.04 7.68 11.03
C LYS A 26 -1.33 8.67 9.92
N ARG A 27 -2.47 8.52 9.24
CA ARG A 27 -2.90 9.46 8.20
C ARG A 27 -3.12 10.89 8.73
N ARG A 28 -3.68 11.05 9.94
CA ARG A 28 -3.82 12.38 10.56
C ARG A 28 -2.47 12.97 10.93
N GLU A 29 -1.56 12.18 11.49
CA GLU A 29 -0.21 12.64 11.83
C GLU A 29 0.54 13.11 10.56
N ASP A 30 0.40 12.40 9.45
CA ASP A 30 0.98 12.78 8.16
C ASP A 30 0.35 14.08 7.62
N GLU A 31 -0.98 14.22 7.67
CA GLU A 31 -1.70 15.43 7.23
C GLU A 31 -1.37 16.66 8.10
N GLU A 32 -1.18 16.48 9.41
CA GLU A 32 -0.76 17.54 10.33
C GLU A 32 0.70 17.97 10.06
N ALA A 33 1.61 17.01 9.84
CA ALA A 33 2.99 17.29 9.49
C ALA A 33 3.10 18.07 8.15
N ASP A 34 2.32 17.69 7.14
CA ASP A 34 2.27 18.40 5.86
C ASP A 34 1.73 19.82 6.01
N ALA A 35 0.71 20.02 6.86
CA ALA A 35 0.15 21.34 7.15
C ALA A 35 1.17 22.25 7.86
N GLU A 36 1.93 21.72 8.83
CA GLU A 36 3.00 22.46 9.52
C GLU A 36 4.13 22.86 8.56
N ILE A 37 4.51 21.97 7.64
CA ILE A 37 5.52 22.25 6.61
C ILE A 37 4.99 23.34 5.66
N ALA A 38 3.74 23.23 5.20
CA ALA A 38 3.13 24.22 4.32
C ALA A 38 3.02 25.60 5.00
N GLU A 39 2.69 25.66 6.29
CA GLU A 39 2.68 26.89 7.06
C GLU A 39 4.09 27.48 7.22
N ALA A 40 5.10 26.64 7.49
CA ALA A 40 6.49 27.08 7.61
C ALA A 40 7.03 27.65 6.29
N ILE A 41 6.67 27.03 5.15
CA ILE A 41 6.96 27.55 3.81
C ILE A 41 6.25 28.88 3.59
N GLY A 42 4.95 28.96 3.91
CA GLY A 42 4.17 30.20 3.77
C GLY A 42 4.69 31.37 4.61
N ARG A 43 5.25 31.11 5.81
CA ARG A 43 5.91 32.14 6.62
C ARG A 43 7.24 32.62 6.02
N LEU A 44 7.96 31.77 5.30
CA LEU A 44 9.22 32.12 4.62
C LEU A 44 8.99 32.88 3.30
N GLU A 45 7.86 32.62 2.63
CA GLU A 45 7.59 33.15 1.28
C GLU A 45 7.05 34.59 1.26
N GLY A 46 6.70 35.17 2.41
CA GLY A 46 6.21 36.56 2.52
C GLY A 46 4.86 36.78 1.80
N PRO A 47 4.27 37.99 1.87
CA PRO A 47 2.92 38.23 1.35
C PRO A 47 2.89 38.15 -0.18
N GLN A 48 2.62 36.97 -0.73
CA GLN A 48 2.10 36.87 -2.09
C GLN A 48 0.64 37.33 -2.06
N GLU A 49 0.32 38.30 -2.92
CA GLU A 49 -1.03 38.79 -3.17
C GLU A 49 -2.03 37.63 -3.34
N PRO A 50 -3.16 37.63 -2.61
CA PRO A 50 -4.17 36.60 -2.73
C PRO A 50 -4.83 36.70 -4.12
N ARG A 51 -4.49 35.75 -5.00
CA ARG A 51 -5.25 35.51 -6.23
C ARG A 51 -6.65 35.04 -5.80
N PRO A 52 -7.74 35.70 -6.26
CA PRO A 52 -9.08 35.41 -5.75
C PRO A 52 -9.45 33.95 -6.05
N ALA A 53 -9.69 33.20 -4.97
CA ALA A 53 -10.29 31.88 -5.02
C ALA A 53 -11.73 32.00 -5.54
N THR A 54 -11.98 31.37 -6.69
CA THR A 54 -13.31 31.10 -7.19
C THR A 54 -14.06 30.24 -6.16
N PRO A 55 -15.23 30.64 -5.65
CA PRO A 55 -15.99 29.84 -4.71
C PRO A 55 -16.72 28.74 -5.49
N VAL A 56 -16.29 27.49 -5.36
CA VAL A 56 -17.04 26.34 -5.86
C VAL A 56 -17.62 25.57 -4.67
N ALA A 57 -18.91 25.81 -4.50
CA ALA A 57 -19.93 25.10 -3.73
C ALA A 57 -19.52 23.90 -2.87
N THR A 58 -19.71 24.07 -1.55
CA THR A 58 -19.98 23.01 -0.59
C THR A 58 -21.23 22.22 -0.99
N PRO A 59 -21.17 20.89 -1.20
CA PRO A 59 -22.38 20.08 -1.27
C PRO A 59 -22.98 19.90 0.13
N ALA A 60 -24.24 20.28 0.28
CA ALA A 60 -25.03 20.12 1.48
C ALA A 60 -25.27 18.62 1.81
N PRO A 61 -25.32 18.22 3.10
CA PRO A 61 -25.65 16.85 3.49
C PRO A 61 -27.15 16.57 3.28
N PRO A 62 -27.54 15.41 2.72
CA PRO A 62 -28.95 15.02 2.70
C PRO A 62 -29.38 14.58 4.11
N ALA A 63 -30.48 15.19 4.54
CA ALA A 63 -31.15 14.94 5.80
C ALA A 63 -31.68 13.51 5.90
N ALA A 64 -31.49 12.91 7.07
CA ALA A 64 -32.18 11.70 7.51
C ALA A 64 -33.71 11.93 7.52
N ALA A 65 -34.45 10.97 6.98
CA ALA A 65 -35.88 10.82 7.20
C ALA A 65 -36.14 9.37 7.58
N ASP A 66 -36.18 9.13 8.89
CA ASP A 66 -36.79 7.95 9.50
C ASP A 66 -38.32 8.04 9.35
N GLY A 67 -38.96 6.93 8.98
CA GLY A 67 -40.41 6.81 8.85
C GLY A 67 -40.85 5.40 8.43
N GLU A 68 -40.81 4.46 9.38
CA GLU A 68 -41.46 3.13 9.38
C GLU A 68 -43.00 3.28 9.65
N PRO A 69 -43.94 2.29 9.48
CA PRO A 69 -43.92 0.92 8.92
C PRO A 69 -45.01 0.58 7.83
N ALA A 70 -44.82 -0.57 7.16
CA ALA A 70 -45.76 -1.64 6.68
C ALA A 70 -47.17 -1.30 6.07
N PRO A 71 -47.64 -2.02 5.01
CA PRO A 71 -48.09 -3.40 5.21
C PRO A 71 -47.73 -4.41 4.11
N GLU A 72 -47.47 -5.61 4.61
CA GLU A 72 -47.51 -6.93 4.00
C GLU A 72 -48.62 -7.06 2.94
N THR A 73 -48.24 -7.21 1.67
CA THR A 73 -49.15 -7.59 0.57
C THR A 73 -48.60 -8.84 -0.12
N ALA A 74 -49.48 -9.84 -0.20
CA ALA A 74 -49.26 -11.22 -0.59
C ALA A 74 -48.46 -11.45 -1.88
N ALA A 75 -47.58 -12.47 -1.86
CA ALA A 75 -47.14 -13.20 -3.06
C ALA A 75 -48.35 -13.91 -3.71
N PRO A 76 -48.53 -13.89 -5.05
CA PRO A 76 -47.90 -14.89 -5.95
C PRO A 76 -47.72 -14.40 -7.41
N PRO A 77 -47.33 -15.23 -8.41
CA PRO A 77 -46.49 -16.43 -8.44
C PRO A 77 -45.18 -16.18 -9.23
N ALA A 78 -44.27 -17.17 -9.22
CA ALA A 78 -43.09 -17.22 -10.06
C ALA A 78 -43.44 -17.09 -11.56
N ALA A 79 -43.19 -15.92 -12.14
CA ALA A 79 -43.05 -15.75 -13.58
C ALA A 79 -41.56 -15.79 -13.92
N GLU A 80 -41.21 -16.68 -14.83
CA GLU A 80 -39.92 -16.83 -15.49
C GLU A 80 -39.06 -15.57 -15.45
N ALA A 81 -37.92 -15.66 -14.78
CA ALA A 81 -36.85 -14.70 -15.00
C ALA A 81 -36.52 -14.73 -16.51
N PRO A 82 -36.62 -13.62 -17.24
CA PRO A 82 -36.17 -13.58 -18.62
C PRO A 82 -34.70 -14.00 -18.62
N ALA A 83 -34.35 -14.95 -19.50
CA ALA A 83 -32.96 -15.34 -19.72
C ALA A 83 -32.11 -14.05 -19.85
N PRO A 84 -30.95 -13.96 -19.17
CA PRO A 84 -30.12 -12.77 -19.27
C PRO A 84 -29.88 -12.48 -20.75
N PRO A 85 -30.04 -11.24 -21.21
CA PRO A 85 -29.80 -10.92 -22.61
C PRO A 85 -28.41 -11.43 -22.96
N ALA A 86 -28.31 -12.21 -24.04
CA ALA A 86 -27.03 -12.69 -24.55
C ALA A 86 -26.13 -11.45 -24.67
N LEU A 87 -25.10 -11.37 -23.81
CA LEU A 87 -24.20 -10.24 -23.78
C LEU A 87 -23.58 -10.14 -25.17
N ASP A 88 -23.90 -9.05 -25.88
CA ASP A 88 -23.36 -8.79 -27.21
C ASP A 88 -21.83 -8.69 -27.09
N ASP A 89 -21.11 -9.48 -27.89
CA ASP A 89 -19.65 -9.57 -27.84
C ASP A 89 -19.00 -8.18 -27.98
N ARG A 90 -19.64 -7.28 -28.73
CA ARG A 90 -19.21 -5.88 -28.86
C ARG A 90 -19.32 -5.06 -27.57
N HIS A 91 -20.34 -5.32 -26.76
CA HIS A 91 -20.53 -4.63 -25.49
C HIS A 91 -19.50 -5.13 -24.47
N VAL A 92 -19.20 -6.43 -24.46
CA VAL A 92 -18.13 -7.01 -23.65
C VAL A 92 -16.77 -6.45 -24.08
N GLU A 93 -16.51 -6.34 -25.38
CA GLU A 93 -15.26 -5.76 -25.89
C GLU A 93 -15.10 -4.29 -25.48
N ALA A 94 -16.15 -3.48 -25.58
CA ALA A 94 -16.13 -2.09 -25.12
C ALA A 94 -15.87 -1.99 -23.61
N MET A 95 -16.52 -2.85 -22.81
CA MET A 95 -16.35 -2.87 -21.35
C MET A 95 -14.95 -3.32 -20.94
N LEU A 96 -14.35 -4.27 -21.66
CA LEU A 96 -12.96 -4.70 -21.46
C LEU A 96 -11.95 -3.63 -21.84
N ILE A 97 -12.26 -2.78 -22.84
CA ILE A 97 -11.41 -1.64 -23.21
C ILE A 97 -11.44 -0.58 -22.11
N ASP A 98 -12.62 -0.24 -21.58
CA ASP A 98 -12.76 0.73 -20.47
C ASP A 98 -12.07 0.22 -19.19
N LEU A 99 -12.26 -1.06 -18.84
CA LEU A 99 -11.56 -1.68 -17.71
C LEU A 99 -10.03 -1.65 -17.88
N LYS A 100 -9.53 -1.83 -19.10
CA LYS A 100 -8.09 -1.78 -19.39
C LYS A 100 -7.50 -0.37 -19.25
N ILE A 101 -8.32 0.66 -19.37
CA ILE A 101 -7.90 2.06 -19.13
C ILE A 101 -7.88 2.38 -17.63
N GLU A 102 -8.77 1.75 -16.86
CA GLU A 102 -8.98 2.04 -15.44
C GLU A 102 -8.10 1.20 -14.51
N GLU A 103 -7.49 0.12 -15.00
CA GLU A 103 -6.47 -0.62 -14.24
C GLU A 103 -5.20 0.25 -14.10
N PRO A 104 -4.83 0.69 -12.87
CA PRO A 104 -3.56 1.36 -12.67
C PRO A 104 -2.47 0.39 -13.12
N ASP A 105 -1.50 0.92 -13.87
CA ASP A 105 -0.44 0.18 -14.54
C ASP A 105 0.49 -0.48 -13.48
N ALA A 106 0.00 -1.54 -12.84
CA ALA A 106 0.60 -2.22 -11.69
C ALA A 106 1.95 -2.82 -12.07
N THR A 107 2.18 -2.99 -13.37
CA THR A 107 3.45 -3.40 -13.97
C THR A 107 4.58 -2.42 -13.66
N ARG A 108 4.32 -1.11 -13.65
CA ARG A 108 5.33 -0.08 -13.39
C ARG A 108 5.75 -0.05 -11.91
N GLY A 109 4.78 -0.17 -11.00
CA GLY A 109 5.01 -0.28 -9.57
C GLY A 109 5.71 -1.60 -9.20
N ALA A 110 5.26 -2.72 -9.75
CA ALA A 110 5.86 -4.03 -9.51
C ALA A 110 7.32 -4.11 -10.01
N TRP A 111 7.64 -3.46 -11.13
CA TRP A 111 9.02 -3.38 -11.62
C TRP A 111 9.92 -2.56 -10.69
N LEU A 112 9.46 -1.38 -10.25
CA LEU A 112 10.23 -0.53 -9.34
C LEU A 112 10.44 -1.24 -8.00
N PHE A 113 9.39 -1.86 -7.47
CA PHE A 113 9.46 -2.67 -6.25
C PHE A 113 10.47 -3.80 -6.42
N GLY A 114 10.37 -4.59 -7.49
CA GLY A 114 11.32 -5.68 -7.76
C GLY A 114 12.76 -5.20 -7.90
N ALA A 115 12.99 -4.06 -8.55
CA ALA A 115 14.31 -3.45 -8.67
C ALA A 115 14.85 -3.03 -7.29
N VAL A 116 14.06 -2.32 -6.49
CA VAL A 116 14.43 -1.87 -5.14
C VAL A 116 14.72 -3.07 -4.22
N THR A 117 13.83 -4.07 -4.22
CA THR A 117 14.02 -5.31 -3.44
C THR A 117 15.31 -6.01 -3.85
N SER A 118 15.62 -6.12 -5.15
CA SER A 118 16.84 -6.76 -5.62
C SER A 118 18.10 -6.03 -5.16
N ILE A 119 18.10 -4.70 -5.18
CA ILE A 119 19.22 -3.87 -4.70
C ILE A 119 19.41 -4.07 -3.20
N ALA A 120 18.32 -4.03 -2.43
CA ALA A 120 18.35 -4.24 -0.98
C ALA A 120 18.86 -5.65 -0.61
N THR A 121 18.36 -6.69 -1.27
CA THR A 121 18.84 -8.06 -1.09
C THR A 121 20.32 -8.21 -1.48
N GLY A 122 20.75 -7.57 -2.56
CA GLY A 122 22.15 -7.56 -2.99
C GLY A 122 23.06 -6.90 -1.96
N MET A 123 22.67 -5.75 -1.42
CA MET A 123 23.41 -5.09 -0.33
C MET A 123 23.50 -5.98 0.92
N PHE A 124 22.39 -6.60 1.32
CA PHE A 124 22.38 -7.50 2.47
C PHE A 124 23.32 -8.70 2.25
N GLY A 125 23.28 -9.32 1.07
CA GLY A 125 24.20 -10.40 0.70
C GLY A 125 25.67 -9.95 0.72
N MET A 126 25.96 -8.74 0.22
CA MET A 126 27.31 -8.18 0.24
C MET A 126 27.82 -7.95 1.66
N VAL A 127 26.99 -7.42 2.57
CA VAL A 127 27.35 -7.25 3.99
C VAL A 127 27.67 -8.60 4.64
N LEU A 128 26.87 -9.64 4.38
CA LEU A 128 27.15 -11.00 4.87
C LEU A 128 28.49 -11.55 4.37
N VAL A 129 28.86 -11.30 3.12
CA VAL A 129 30.17 -11.71 2.59
C VAL A 129 31.30 -10.98 3.30
N ILE A 130 31.18 -9.66 3.49
CA ILE A 130 32.19 -8.85 4.18
C ILE A 130 32.34 -9.32 5.63
N TRP A 131 31.24 -9.51 6.35
CA TRP A 131 31.24 -10.04 7.71
C TRP A 131 31.81 -11.45 7.77
N GLY A 132 31.45 -12.31 6.83
CA GLY A 132 32.01 -13.66 6.73
C GLY A 132 33.53 -13.64 6.52
N LEU A 133 34.03 -12.74 5.68
CA LEU A 133 35.48 -12.56 5.47
C LEU A 133 36.18 -12.00 6.71
N VAL A 134 35.58 -11.04 7.41
CA VAL A 134 36.11 -10.50 8.68
C VAL A 134 36.15 -11.60 9.74
N ALA A 135 35.05 -12.33 9.93
CA ALA A 135 34.98 -13.46 10.86
C ALA A 135 36.00 -14.55 10.50
N PHE A 136 36.20 -14.85 9.22
CA PHE A 136 37.21 -15.81 8.76
C PHE A 136 38.63 -15.37 9.14
N LYS A 137 38.93 -14.07 9.04
CA LYS A 137 40.24 -13.51 9.43
C LYS A 137 40.45 -13.54 10.94
N GLU A 138 39.42 -13.27 11.74
CA GLU A 138 39.51 -13.21 13.20
C GLU A 138 39.52 -14.59 13.86
N THR A 139 38.78 -15.55 13.32
CA THR A 139 38.64 -16.89 13.93
C THR A 139 39.81 -17.84 13.64
N GLY A 140 40.65 -17.54 12.63
CA GLY A 140 41.85 -18.32 12.33
C GLY A 140 41.54 -19.81 12.10
N THR A 141 42.26 -20.70 12.79
CA THR A 141 42.11 -22.18 12.68
C THR A 141 41.04 -22.77 13.58
N VAL A 142 40.25 -21.95 14.30
CA VAL A 142 39.19 -22.48 15.17
C VAL A 142 38.09 -23.04 14.29
N ALA A 143 37.96 -24.38 14.28
CA ALA A 143 37.08 -25.10 13.36
C ALA A 143 35.62 -24.60 13.35
N ALA A 144 35.09 -24.23 14.52
CA ALA A 144 33.73 -23.70 14.64
C ALA A 144 33.57 -22.32 13.97
N GLY A 145 34.55 -21.43 14.13
CA GLY A 145 34.54 -20.10 13.54
C GLY A 145 34.73 -20.14 12.03
N ALA A 146 35.65 -20.98 11.55
CA ALA A 146 35.89 -21.19 10.13
C ALA A 146 34.64 -21.74 9.40
N LEU A 147 33.92 -22.70 10.02
CA LEU A 147 32.66 -23.22 9.47
C LEU A 147 31.59 -22.14 9.38
N GLY A 148 31.37 -21.37 10.46
CA GLY A 148 30.40 -20.28 10.48
C GLY A 148 30.68 -19.21 9.43
N ALA A 149 31.94 -18.80 9.31
CA ALA A 149 32.39 -17.84 8.31
C ALA A 149 32.20 -18.35 6.87
N THR A 150 32.51 -19.63 6.63
CA THR A 150 32.32 -20.26 5.31
C THR A 150 30.84 -20.30 4.93
N ILE A 151 29.96 -20.64 5.87
CA ILE A 151 28.50 -20.64 5.66
C ILE A 151 28.03 -19.21 5.34
N LEU A 152 28.48 -18.20 6.09
CA LEU A 152 28.13 -16.80 5.82
C LEU A 152 28.52 -16.36 4.40
N ILE A 153 29.74 -16.71 3.97
CA ILE A 153 30.24 -16.37 2.64
C ILE A 153 29.43 -17.07 1.55
N LEU A 154 29.10 -18.37 1.73
CA LEU A 154 28.27 -19.13 0.79
C LEU A 154 26.87 -18.55 0.66
N PHE A 155 26.20 -18.27 1.78
CA PHE A 155 24.86 -17.68 1.74
C PHE A 155 24.89 -16.25 1.20
N GLY A 156 25.82 -15.42 1.67
CA GLY A 156 25.96 -14.04 1.19
C GLY A 156 26.21 -13.97 -0.32
N SER A 157 27.09 -14.83 -0.84
CA SER A 157 27.35 -14.92 -2.29
C SER A 157 26.14 -15.46 -3.07
N ALA A 158 25.41 -16.44 -2.53
CA ALA A 158 24.17 -16.94 -3.13
C ALA A 158 23.08 -15.84 -3.21
N PHE A 159 22.88 -15.09 -2.12
CA PHE A 159 21.94 -13.96 -2.11
C PHE A 159 22.36 -12.86 -3.08
N PHE A 160 23.64 -12.51 -3.13
CA PHE A 160 24.17 -11.53 -4.06
C PHE A 160 23.99 -11.98 -5.52
N ALA A 161 24.30 -13.24 -5.84
CA ALA A 161 24.10 -13.80 -7.17
C ALA A 161 22.62 -13.81 -7.57
N LEU A 162 21.72 -14.17 -6.65
CA LEU A 162 20.27 -14.13 -6.87
C LEU A 162 19.79 -12.70 -7.13
N ALA A 163 20.27 -11.72 -6.37
CA ALA A 163 19.96 -10.30 -6.56
C ALA A 163 20.38 -9.82 -7.95
N VAL A 164 21.63 -10.11 -8.36
CA VAL A 164 22.15 -9.77 -9.70
C VAL A 164 21.33 -10.45 -10.79
N TYR A 165 20.96 -11.73 -10.61
CA TYR A 165 20.11 -12.46 -11.55
C TYR A 165 18.74 -11.82 -11.70
N MET A 166 18.07 -11.51 -10.57
CA MET A 166 16.76 -10.84 -10.58
C MET A 166 16.82 -9.45 -11.19
N PHE A 167 17.87 -8.67 -10.90
CA PHE A 167 18.10 -7.36 -11.50
C PHE A 167 18.27 -7.45 -13.02
N ARG A 168 19.08 -8.41 -13.52
CA ARG A 168 19.19 -8.66 -14.96
C ARG A 168 17.87 -9.08 -15.59
N LYS A 169 17.08 -9.90 -14.89
CA LYS A 169 15.76 -10.33 -15.36
C LYS A 169 14.80 -9.13 -15.42
N ALA A 170 14.81 -8.26 -14.42
CA ALA A 170 14.02 -7.03 -14.38
C ALA A 170 14.39 -6.06 -15.53
N LEU A 171 15.68 -5.95 -15.87
CA LEU A 171 16.12 -5.16 -17.03
C LEU A 171 15.61 -5.71 -18.36
N LYS A 172 15.57 -7.04 -18.53
CA LYS A 172 15.04 -7.67 -19.75
C LYS A 172 13.56 -7.35 -19.97
N PHE A 173 12.75 -7.37 -18.91
CA PHE A 173 11.33 -7.03 -19.01
C PHE A 173 11.08 -5.57 -19.39
N ARG A 174 11.96 -4.64 -18.99
CA ARG A 174 11.87 -3.24 -19.41
C ARG A 174 12.16 -3.06 -20.90
N GLY A 175 13.10 -3.84 -21.44
CA GLY A 175 13.45 -3.79 -22.87
C GLY A 175 12.36 -4.31 -23.80
N SER A 176 11.45 -5.17 -23.33
CA SER A 176 10.35 -5.68 -24.16
C SER A 176 9.12 -4.77 -24.22
N GLN A 177 8.96 -3.83 -23.28
CA GLN A 177 7.83 -2.89 -23.23
C GLN A 177 8.04 -1.62 -24.08
N LEU A 178 9.22 -1.50 -24.72
CA LEU A 178 9.60 -0.35 -25.54
C LEU A 178 9.54 -0.66 -27.06
N LYS A 179 9.00 -1.81 -27.45
CA LYS A 179 8.78 -2.22 -28.84
C LYS A 179 7.29 -2.36 -29.10
#